data_AF-A3YG46-F1
#
_entry.id   AF-A3YG46-F1
#
_cell.length_a   1.000
_cell.length_b   1.000
_cell.length_c   1.000
_cell.angle_alpha   90.00
_cell.angle_beta   90.00
_cell.angle_gamma   90.00
#
_symmetry.space_group_name_H-M   'P 1'
#
loop_
_entity.id
_entity.type
_entity.pdbx_description
1 polymer ?
#
loop_
_entity_poly.entity_id
_entity_poly.type
_entity_poly.pdbx_seq_one_letter_code
_entity_poly.pdbx_strand_id
1 'polypeptide(L)'
;MIKMAAVREITLHKKILTLRTGRKMKKLDDVLFQALIEKAEQSDRKRSHHCFHTEHSDPVQRMCIGLKKGTYVRPHFHSQTNKWEMLLVLKGRLALVIFDQT
;
A
#
# COMPACT_ATOMS: atom_id res chain seq x y z
N MET A 1 -7.54 17.92 -4.58
CA MET A 1 -6.22 18.58 -4.46
C MET A 1 -5.32 17.73 -3.57
N ILE A 2 -4.33 17.04 -4.15
CA ILE A 2 -3.28 16.38 -3.38
C ILE A 2 -2.21 17.43 -3.09
N LYS A 3 -2.14 17.92 -1.85
CA LYS A 3 -0.97 18.67 -1.38
C LYS A 3 0.10 17.66 -0.99
N MET A 4 1.16 17.56 -1.78
CA MET A 4 2.36 16.81 -1.40
C MET A 4 3.18 17.67 -0.43
N ALA A 5 3.41 17.18 0.78
CA ALA A 5 4.44 17.70 1.66
C ALA A 5 5.69 16.81 1.48
N ALA A 6 6.83 17.45 1.18
CA ALA A 6 8.13 16.83 1.21
C ALA A 6 8.42 16.33 2.64
N VAL A 7 8.93 15.10 2.77
CA VAL A 7 9.43 14.58 4.05
C VAL A 7 10.92 14.31 3.91
N ARG A 8 11.69 15.05 4.72
CA ARG A 8 13.13 14.91 4.94
C ARG A 8 13.43 13.56 5.62
N GLU A 9 14.66 13.06 5.45
CA GLU A 9 15.17 11.84 6.09
C GLU A 9 14.69 11.69 7.55
N ILE A 10 14.09 10.53 7.85
CA ILE A 10 13.75 10.13 9.22
C ILE A 10 14.77 9.06 9.64
N THR A 11 15.71 9.46 10.50
CA THR A 11 16.60 8.51 11.19
C THR A 11 15.84 7.80 12.30
N LEU A 12 15.54 6.52 12.12
CA LEU A 12 14.79 5.71 13.07
C LEU A 12 15.65 5.38 14.31
N HIS A 13 15.44 6.10 15.42
CA HIS A 13 15.95 5.67 16.73
C HIS A 13 15.06 4.54 17.27
N LYS A 14 15.62 3.34 17.43
CA LYS A 14 14.95 2.19 18.06
C LYS A 14 14.59 2.52 19.53
N LYS A 15 13.38 3.00 19.77
CA LYS A 15 12.68 2.86 21.06
C LYS A 15 11.28 2.31 20.78
N ILE A 16 11.18 0.97 20.85
CA ILE A 16 9.89 0.28 20.82
C ILE A 16 9.28 0.44 22.22
N LEU A 17 8.39 1.41 22.39
CA LEU A 17 7.50 1.48 23.55
C LEU A 17 6.31 0.54 23.26
N THR A 18 6.29 -0.63 23.87
CA THR A 18 5.19 -1.60 23.69
C THR A 18 4.19 -1.44 24.83
N LEU A 19 3.14 -0.65 24.62
CA LEU A 19 1.92 -0.74 25.42
C LEU A 19 0.71 -0.57 24.50
N ARG A 20 0.17 -1.70 24.03
CA ARG A 20 -1.25 -1.86 23.68
C ARG A 20 -1.61 -3.35 23.72
N THR A 21 -2.36 -3.70 24.75
CA THR A 21 -2.97 -5.00 25.00
C THR A 21 -3.98 -5.35 23.89
N GLY A 22 -3.92 -6.59 23.39
CA GLY A 22 -5.03 -7.25 22.67
C GLY A 22 -5.00 -7.31 21.14
N ARG A 23 -4.18 -6.53 20.42
CA ARG A 23 -4.09 -6.65 18.95
C ARG A 23 -2.70 -7.10 18.50
N LYS A 24 -2.63 -8.26 17.85
CA LYS A 24 -1.41 -8.75 17.20
C LYS A 24 -0.98 -7.75 16.12
N MET A 25 0.16 -7.10 16.34
CA MET A 25 0.77 -6.19 15.36
C MET A 25 1.02 -6.93 14.05
N LYS A 26 0.56 -6.35 12.94
CA LYS A 26 0.87 -6.84 11.59
C LYS A 26 2.23 -6.28 11.18
N LYS A 27 3.16 -7.15 10.80
CA LYS A 27 4.50 -6.77 10.37
C LYS A 27 4.54 -6.56 8.86
N LEU A 28 5.26 -5.53 8.43
CA LEU A 28 5.68 -5.33 7.06
C LEU A 28 7.17 -5.67 7.02
N ASP A 29 7.50 -6.90 6.63
CA ASP A 29 8.85 -7.43 6.63
C ASP A 29 9.19 -8.09 5.29
N ASP A 30 10.48 -8.44 5.12
CA ASP A 30 10.96 -9.03 3.87
C ASP A 30 10.30 -10.39 3.56
N VAL A 31 9.84 -11.13 4.57
CA VAL A 31 9.11 -12.39 4.37
C VAL A 31 7.77 -12.12 3.69
N LEU A 32 6.99 -11.15 4.19
CA LEU A 32 5.75 -10.72 3.55
C LEU A 32 6.01 -10.20 2.13
N PHE A 33 7.04 -9.37 1.96
CA PHE A 33 7.34 -8.77 0.65
C PHE A 33 7.73 -9.83 -0.38
N GLN A 34 8.59 -10.79 -0.01
CA GLN A 34 9.01 -11.87 -0.90
C GLN A 34 7.81 -12.72 -1.33
N ALA A 35 6.96 -13.13 -0.39
CA ALA A 35 5.76 -13.90 -0.69
C ALA A 35 4.77 -13.15 -1.61
N LEU A 36 4.63 -11.83 -1.44
CA LEU A 36 3.81 -11.02 -2.34
C LEU A 36 4.38 -10.96 -3.75
N ILE A 37 5.70 -10.79 -3.89
CA ILE A 37 6.35 -10.72 -5.20
C ILE A 37 6.26 -12.05 -5.94
N GLU A 38 6.47 -13.18 -5.26
CA GLU A 38 6.31 -14.53 -5.84
C GLU A 38 4.88 -14.76 -6.34
N LYS A 39 3.87 -14.42 -5.52
CA LYS A 39 2.46 -14.50 -5.94
C LYS A 39 2.15 -13.58 -7.12
N ALA A 40 2.73 -12.39 -7.15
CA ALA A 40 2.53 -11.46 -8.25
C ALA A 40 3.12 -12.04 -9.55
N GLU A 41 4.29 -12.66 -9.51
CA GLU A 41 4.94 -13.28 -10.66
C GLU A 41 4.11 -14.38 -11.32
N GLN A 42 3.43 -15.19 -10.50
CA GLN A 42 2.55 -16.26 -10.96
C GLN A 42 1.16 -15.76 -11.44
N SER A 43 0.81 -14.50 -11.16
CA SER A 43 -0.46 -13.94 -11.62
C SER A 43 -0.35 -13.39 -13.05
N ASP A 44 -1.43 -13.50 -13.84
CA ASP A 44 -1.49 -12.93 -15.19
C ASP A 44 -1.30 -11.41 -15.17
N ARG A 45 -1.92 -10.73 -14.20
CA ARG A 45 -1.88 -9.27 -14.04
C ARG A 45 -0.58 -8.77 -13.39
N LYS A 46 0.34 -9.67 -13.04
CA LYS A 46 1.62 -9.37 -12.38
C LYS A 46 1.47 -8.58 -11.07
N ARG A 47 0.41 -8.87 -10.31
CA ARG A 47 0.07 -8.22 -9.04
C ARG A 47 -0.57 -9.17 -8.04
N SER A 48 -0.23 -9.03 -6.76
CA SER A 48 -0.84 -9.72 -5.63
C SER A 48 -1.21 -8.74 -4.51
N HIS A 49 -2.09 -9.16 -3.60
CA HIS A 49 -2.58 -8.34 -2.49
C HIS A 49 -2.51 -9.10 -1.17
N HIS A 50 -2.21 -8.38 -0.09
CA HIS A 50 -2.42 -8.83 1.28
C HIS A 50 -3.27 -7.79 2.01
N CYS A 51 -4.55 -8.10 2.22
CA CYS A 51 -5.49 -7.24 2.93
C CYS A 51 -5.27 -7.31 4.45
N PHE A 52 -5.25 -6.15 5.10
CA PHE A 52 -5.22 -6.03 6.57
C PHE A 52 -6.59 -5.70 7.17
N HIS A 53 -7.53 -5.28 6.33
CA HIS A 53 -8.95 -5.17 6.68
C HIS A 53 -9.58 -6.56 6.68
N THR A 54 -10.66 -6.73 7.44
CA THR A 54 -11.34 -8.03 7.54
C THR A 54 -12.36 -8.15 6.41
N GLU A 55 -13.16 -7.10 6.21
CA GLU A 55 -14.26 -7.09 5.26
C GLU A 55 -14.13 -5.94 4.26
N HIS A 56 -14.65 -6.11 3.05
CA HIS A 56 -14.63 -5.04 2.05
C HIS A 56 -15.57 -3.87 2.38
N SER A 57 -16.49 -4.05 3.33
CA SER A 57 -17.32 -2.98 3.88
C SER A 57 -16.60 -2.15 4.95
N ASP A 58 -15.39 -2.54 5.38
CA ASP A 58 -14.64 -1.79 6.38
C ASP A 58 -14.39 -0.35 5.90
N PRO A 59 -14.57 0.66 6.78
CA PRO A 59 -14.46 2.07 6.41
C PRO A 59 -13.03 2.46 5.98
N VAL A 60 -12.03 1.66 6.33
CA VAL A 60 -10.63 1.85 5.93
C VAL A 60 -10.05 0.53 5.43
N GLN A 61 -9.85 0.43 4.13
CA GLN A 61 -9.19 -0.72 3.53
C GLN A 61 -7.68 -0.50 3.47
N ARG A 62 -6.94 -1.23 4.31
CA ARG A 62 -5.47 -1.28 4.27
C ARG A 62 -5.03 -2.56 3.56
N MET A 63 -4.04 -2.44 2.68
CA MET A 63 -3.43 -3.59 2.01
C MET A 63 -1.97 -3.33 1.64
N CYS A 64 -1.18 -4.39 1.52
CA CYS A 64 0.13 -4.36 0.89
C CYS A 64 0.02 -5.04 -0.48
N ILE A 65 0.61 -4.43 -1.50
CA ILE A 65 0.46 -4.86 -2.89
C ILE A 65 1.83 -5.21 -3.46
N GLY A 66 1.98 -6.44 -3.94
CA GLY A 66 3.15 -6.86 -4.71
C GLY A 66 2.96 -6.51 -6.17
N LEU A 67 3.87 -5.73 -6.76
CA LEU A 67 3.84 -5.28 -8.16
C LEU A 67 5.08 -5.78 -8.89
N LYS A 68 4.91 -6.51 -10.00
CA LYS A 68 6.00 -6.96 -10.87
C LYS A 68 6.01 -6.17 -12.19
N LYS A 69 7.18 -6.08 -12.82
CA LYS A 69 7.35 -5.41 -14.12
C LYS A 69 6.34 -5.97 -15.14
N GLY A 70 5.70 -5.09 -15.91
CA GLY A 70 4.61 -5.44 -16.82
C GLY A 70 3.22 -5.34 -16.19
N THR A 71 3.12 -5.11 -14.88
CA THR A 71 1.83 -4.78 -14.25
C THR A 71 1.34 -3.40 -14.68
N TYR A 72 0.02 -3.27 -14.83
CA TYR A 72 -0.65 -2.01 -15.11
C TYR A 72 -1.90 -1.91 -14.23
N VAL A 73 -2.00 -0.80 -13.49
CA VAL A 73 -3.19 -0.44 -12.73
C VAL A 73 -3.90 0.65 -13.51
N ARG A 74 -5.11 0.34 -13.99
CA ARG A 74 -5.90 1.30 -14.76
C ARG A 74 -6.17 2.57 -13.93
N PRO A 75 -6.15 3.76 -14.56
CA PRO A 75 -6.68 4.97 -13.97
C PRO A 75 -8.09 4.72 -13.45
N HIS A 76 -8.37 5.22 -12.26
CA HIS A 76 -9.70 5.15 -11.66
C HIS A 76 -9.93 6.41 -10.83
N PHE A 77 -11.21 6.73 -10.64
CA PHE A 77 -11.65 7.95 -9.99
C PHE A 77 -12.60 7.62 -8.84
N HIS A 78 -12.36 8.24 -7.67
CA HIS A 78 -13.24 8.15 -6.51
C HIS A 78 -14.16 9.36 -6.49
N SER A 79 -15.41 9.19 -6.91
CA SER A 79 -16.41 10.27 -6.96
C SER A 79 -17.01 10.62 -5.59
N GLN A 80 -16.95 9.69 -4.63
CA GLN A 80 -17.48 9.91 -3.29
C GLN A 80 -16.49 10.73 -2.44
N THR A 81 -16.99 11.77 -1.75
CA THR A 81 -16.17 12.69 -0.94
C THR A 81 -15.44 12.02 0.23
N ASN A 82 -15.95 10.89 0.72
CA ASN A 82 -15.36 10.12 1.79
C ASN A 82 -14.42 9.00 1.31
N LYS A 83 -14.29 8.80 0.00
CA LYS A 83 -13.35 7.84 -0.58
C LYS A 83 -12.08 8.54 -1.01
N TRP A 84 -11.00 8.22 -0.33
CA TRP A 84 -9.66 8.69 -0.64
C TRP A 84 -8.70 7.51 -0.55
N GLU A 85 -7.57 7.62 -1.26
CA GLU A 85 -6.52 6.62 -1.22
C GLU A 85 -5.17 7.27 -0.94
N MET A 86 -4.29 6.51 -0.30
CA MET A 86 -2.89 6.86 -0.11
C MET A 86 -2.03 5.68 -0.54
N LEU A 87 -1.04 5.99 -1.38
CA LEU A 87 -0.06 5.03 -1.85
C LEU A 87 1.29 5.35 -1.21
N LEU A 88 1.94 4.33 -0.64
CA LEU A 88 3.29 4.43 -0.09
C LEU A 88 4.17 3.36 -0.75
N VAL A 89 5.29 3.79 -1.32
CA VAL A 89 6.29 2.87 -1.87
C VAL A 89 7.18 2.36 -0.74
N LEU A 90 6.96 1.12 -0.32
CA LEU A 90 7.75 0.49 0.75
C LEU A 90 9.10 -0.05 0.25
N LYS A 91 9.16 -0.54 -1.00
CA LYS A 91 10.36 -1.10 -1.63
C LYS A 91 10.27 -0.95 -3.15
N GLY A 92 11.35 -0.53 -3.80
CA GLY A 92 11.42 -0.36 -5.25
C GLY A 92 10.90 0.99 -5.73
N ARG A 93 10.35 1.03 -6.94
CA ARG A 93 9.88 2.24 -7.62
C ARG A 93 8.65 1.96 -8.46
N LEU A 94 7.77 2.94 -8.61
CA LEU A 94 6.60 2.88 -9.48
C LEU A 94 6.49 4.17 -10.30
N ALA A 95 5.84 4.07 -11.46
CA ALA A 95 5.39 5.22 -12.21
C ALA A 95 3.95 5.55 -11.80
N LEU A 96 3.69 6.82 -11.48
CA LEU A 96 2.36 7.33 -11.17
C LEU A 96 1.99 8.38 -12.23
N VAL A 97 0.83 8.17 -12.85
CA VAL A 97 0.22 9.14 -13.76
C VAL A 97 -1.09 9.59 -13.13
N ILE A 98 -1.24 10.89 -12.95
CA ILE A 98 -2.44 11.51 -12.39
C ILE A 98 -3.10 12.29 -13.53
N PHE A 99 -4.37 11.99 -13.77
CA PHE A 99 -5.20 12.71 -14.72
C PHE A 99 -6.00 13.76 -13.97
N ASP A 100 -6.23 14.91 -14.60
CA ASP A 100 -7.23 15.85 -14.14
C ASP A 100 -8.64 15.28 -14.40
N GLN A 101 -9.65 16.01 -13.94
CA GLN A 101 -11.05 15.60 -14.09
C GLN A 101 -11.67 16.16 -15.38
N THR A 102 -10.86 16.70 -16.30
CA THR A 102 -11.29 17.44 -17.49
C THR A 102 -11.08 16.67 -18.78
#